data_AF-A0A1M5PNW8-F1
#
_entry.id   AF-A0A1M5PNW8-F1
#
_cell.length_a   1.000
_cell.length_b   1.000
_cell.length_c   1.000
_cell.angle_alpha   90.00
_cell.angle_beta   90.00
_cell.angle_gamma   90.00
#
_symmetry.space_group_name_H-M   'P 1'
#
loop_
_entity.id
_entity.type
_entity.pdbx_description
1 polymer ?
#
loop_
_entity_poly.entity_id
_entity_poly.type
_entity_poly.pdbx_seq_one_letter_code
_entity_poly.pdbx_strand_id
1 'polypeptide(L)'
;MYKKHYTTINIVLICAGLLLLLSNVSLAFWLRDSFLTDIGVDEKVSIEIFKSYMYMIQIIGGILFSIGLYRLTEIKNISKIK
;
A
#
# COMPACT_ATOMS: atom_id res chain seq x y z
N MET A 1 -15.82 -16.93 17.47
CA MET A 1 -14.58 -17.24 16.72
C MET A 1 -14.38 -16.35 15.48
N TYR A 2 -15.39 -16.15 14.62
CA TYR A 2 -15.32 -15.29 13.41
C TYR A 2 -14.84 -13.84 13.64
N LYS A 3 -15.26 -13.18 14.72
CA LYS A 3 -14.88 -11.79 15.03
C LYS A 3 -13.37 -11.60 15.22
N LYS A 4 -12.68 -12.62 15.74
CA LYS A 4 -11.22 -12.59 15.99
C LYS A 4 -10.44 -12.63 14.67
N HIS A 5 -10.78 -13.55 13.76
CA HIS A 5 -10.17 -13.64 12.43
C HIS A 5 -10.40 -12.38 11.59
N TYR A 6 -11.61 -11.81 11.64
CA TYR A 6 -11.92 -10.56 10.92
C TYR A 6 -11.07 -9.38 11.40
N THR A 7 -10.84 -9.29 12.71
CA THR A 7 -9.99 -8.25 13.30
C THR A 7 -8.54 -8.41 12.85
N THR A 8 -8.02 -9.65 12.86
CA THR A 8 -6.67 -9.95 12.39
C THR A 8 -6.47 -9.57 10.91
N ILE A 9 -7.42 -9.89 10.04
CA ILE A 9 -7.35 -9.54 8.61
C ILE A 9 -7.29 -8.02 8.41
N ASN A 10 -8.09 -7.24 9.15
CA ASN A 10 -8.07 -5.79 9.05
C ASN A 10 -6.76 -5.18 9.58
N ILE A 11 -6.17 -5.76 10.64
CA ILE A 11 -4.85 -5.35 11.12
C ILE A 11 -3.78 -5.63 10.04
N VAL A 12 -3.83 -6.80 9.40
CA VAL A 12 -2.92 -7.13 8.29
C VAL A 12 -3.08 -6.15 7.13
N LEU A 13 -4.33 -5.78 6.76
CA LEU A 13 -4.61 -4.76 5.74
C LEU A 13 -4.02 -3.39 6.09
N ILE A 14 -4.16 -2.97 7.34
CA ILE A 14 -3.57 -1.72 7.83
C ILE A 14 -2.04 -1.78 7.74
N CYS A 15 -1.43 -2.85 8.24
CA CYS A 15 0.03 -3.00 8.22
C CYS A 15 0.56 -3.06 6.78
N ALA A 16 -0.09 -3.80 5.88
CA ALA A 16 0.28 -3.87 4.47
C ALA A 16 0.12 -2.49 3.80
N GLY A 17 -1.00 -1.80 4.02
CA GLY A 17 -1.22 -0.45 3.49
C GLY A 17 -0.18 0.55 4.00
N LEU A 18 0.15 0.50 5.29
CA LEU A 18 1.17 1.36 5.91
C LEU A 18 2.57 1.06 5.36
N LEU A 19 2.94 -0.20 5.17
CA LEU A 19 4.21 -0.59 4.57
C LEU A 19 4.34 -0.08 3.14
N LEU A 20 3.26 -0.13 2.35
CA LEU A 20 3.24 0.43 1.00
C LEU A 20 3.33 1.96 1.00
N LEU A 21 2.65 2.65 1.92
CA LEU A 21 2.74 4.11 2.06
C LEU A 21 4.14 4.58 2.50
N LEU A 22 4.79 3.82 3.38
CA LEU A 22 6.12 4.11 3.90
C LEU A 22 7.25 3.55 3.02
N SER A 23 6.90 2.75 2.01
CA SER A 23 7.88 2.25 1.05
C SER A 23 8.50 3.43 0.30
N ASN A 24 9.76 3.68 0.66
CA ASN A 24 10.50 4.86 0.25
C ASN A 24 11.06 4.71 -1.17
N VAL A 25 11.52 5.84 -1.69
CA VAL A 25 12.19 6.03 -2.98
C VAL A 25 13.34 5.03 -3.25
N SER A 26 13.89 4.34 -2.25
CA SER A 26 14.94 3.33 -2.41
C SER A 26 14.49 2.02 -3.06
N LEU A 27 13.33 1.47 -2.67
CA LEU A 27 12.76 0.28 -3.35
C LEU A 27 12.40 0.62 -4.80
N ALA A 28 12.02 1.88 -4.96
CA ALA A 28 11.69 2.54 -6.18
C ALA A 28 12.88 2.55 -7.17
N PHE A 29 14.01 3.09 -6.75
CA PHE A 29 15.24 3.09 -7.55
C PHE A 29 15.71 1.68 -7.90
N TRP A 30 15.58 0.71 -6.98
CA TRP A 30 15.94 -0.68 -7.25
C TRP A 30 15.12 -1.30 -8.38
N LEU A 31 13.82 -1.00 -8.43
CA LEU A 31 12.92 -1.41 -9.51
C LEU A 31 13.22 -0.68 -10.84
N ARG A 32 13.61 0.60 -10.80
CA ARG A 32 14.07 1.32 -12.00
C ARG A 32 15.30 0.64 -12.58
N ASP A 33 16.30 0.37 -11.75
CA ASP A 33 17.57 -0.20 -12.21
C ASP A 33 17.39 -1.64 -12.73
N SER A 34 16.45 -2.42 -12.18
CA SER A 34 16.18 -3.78 -12.66
C SER A 34 15.33 -3.85 -13.93
N PHE A 35 14.41 -2.90 -14.14
CA PHE A 35 13.45 -2.99 -15.25
C PHE A 35 13.73 -2.04 -16.41
N LEU A 36 14.21 -0.82 -16.16
CA LEU A 36 14.28 0.22 -17.19
C LEU A 36 15.65 0.29 -17.88
N THR A 37 16.69 -0.20 -17.23
CA THR A 37 18.05 -0.28 -17.80
C THR A 37 18.13 -1.26 -18.96
N ASP A 38 17.33 -2.35 -18.93
CA ASP A 38 17.32 -3.38 -19.99
C ASP A 38 16.55 -2.98 -21.26
N ILE A 39 15.70 -1.95 -21.20
CA ILE A 39 14.74 -1.62 -22.29
C ILE A 39 15.26 -0.47 -23.17
N GLY A 40 16.41 0.15 -22.84
CA GLY A 40 17.01 1.22 -23.66
C GLY A 40 16.15 2.49 -23.75
N VAL A 41 15.25 2.70 -22.79
CA VAL A 41 14.35 3.87 -22.73
C VAL A 41 15.13 5.09 -22.24
N ASP A 42 14.89 6.25 -22.88
CA ASP A 42 15.48 7.54 -22.49
C ASP A 42 15.28 7.80 -20.99
N GLU A 43 16.34 8.25 -20.32
CA GLU A 43 16.45 8.34 -18.87
C GLU A 43 15.36 9.25 -18.27
N LYS A 44 14.94 10.29 -19.00
CA LYS A 44 13.87 11.18 -18.56
C LYS A 44 12.51 10.50 -18.54
N VAL A 45 12.19 9.73 -19.60
CA VAL A 45 10.92 9.01 -19.73
C VAL A 45 10.87 7.88 -18.69
N SER A 46 11.99 7.21 -18.47
CA SER A 46 12.08 6.13 -17.47
C SER A 46 11.83 6.65 -16.05
N ILE A 47 12.36 7.82 -15.67
CA ILE A 47 12.12 8.45 -14.37
C ILE A 47 10.64 8.84 -14.18
N GLU A 48 9.97 9.31 -15.23
CA GLU A 48 8.59 9.79 -15.15
C GLU A 48 7.57 8.64 -15.06
N ILE A 49 7.79 7.57 -15.83
CA ILE A 49 7.06 6.30 -15.68
C ILE A 49 7.28 5.77 -14.26
N PHE A 50 8.52 5.80 -13.80
CA PHE A 50 8.89 5.31 -12.49
C PHE A 50 8.19 6.07 -11.34
N LYS A 51 8.14 7.40 -11.40
CA LYS A 51 7.36 8.23 -10.46
C LYS A 51 5.88 7.89 -10.48
N SER A 52 5.32 7.65 -11.66
CA SER A 52 3.91 7.29 -11.82
C SER A 52 3.57 5.95 -11.15
N TYR A 53 4.46 4.94 -11.28
CA TYR A 53 4.32 3.68 -10.55
C TYR A 53 4.38 3.86 -9.03
N MET A 54 5.27 4.72 -8.54
CA MET A 54 5.34 5.02 -7.09
C MET A 54 4.07 5.66 -6.56
N TYR A 55 3.50 6.63 -7.29
CA TYR A 55 2.21 7.20 -6.90
C TYR A 55 1.10 6.16 -6.92
N MET A 56 1.08 5.27 -7.92
CA MET A 56 0.10 4.18 -7.95
C MET A 56 0.20 3.27 -6.72
N ILE A 57 1.42 2.87 -6.33
CA ILE A 57 1.66 2.05 -5.13
C ILE A 57 1.20 2.77 -3.86
N GLN A 58 1.49 4.06 -3.73
CA GLN A 58 1.04 4.87 -2.60
C GLN A 58 -0.48 4.99 -2.54
N ILE A 59 -1.15 5.19 -3.68
CA ILE A 59 -2.62 5.23 -3.77
C ILE A 59 -3.20 3.90 -3.31
N ILE A 60 -2.69 2.77 -3.81
CA ILE A 60 -3.13 1.42 -3.41
C ILE A 60 -2.92 1.21 -1.92
N GLY A 61 -1.75 1.57 -1.39
CA GLY A 61 -1.43 1.49 0.04
C GLY A 61 -2.40 2.31 0.90
N GLY A 62 -2.71 3.54 0.48
CA GLY A 62 -3.68 4.43 1.13
C GLY A 62 -5.09 3.85 1.17
N ILE A 63 -5.55 3.23 0.07
CA ILE A 63 -6.85 2.57 -0.01
C ILE A 63 -6.91 1.40 0.98
N LEU A 64 -5.91 0.51 0.96
CA LEU A 64 -5.87 -0.66 1.85
C LEU A 64 -5.85 -0.25 3.33
N PHE A 65 -5.04 0.75 3.66
CA PHE A 65 -4.95 1.32 5.01
C PHE A 65 -6.30 1.89 5.47
N SER A 66 -6.95 2.68 4.61
CA SER A 66 -8.23 3.33 4.93
C SER A 66 -9.37 2.31 5.11
N ILE A 67 -9.45 1.29 4.24
CA ILE A 67 -10.45 0.21 4.34
C ILE A 67 -10.24 -0.58 5.63
N GLY A 68 -8.99 -0.93 5.95
CA GLY A 68 -8.66 -1.66 7.17
C GLY A 68 -9.07 -0.89 8.43
N LEU A 69 -8.77 0.42 8.48
CA LEU A 69 -9.17 1.30 9.59
C LEU A 69 -10.68 1.45 9.71
N TYR A 70 -11.37 1.70 8.60
CA TYR A 70 -12.83 1.85 8.57
C TYR A 70 -13.51 0.61 9.17
N ARG A 71 -13.16 -0.58 8.69
CA ARG A 71 -13.75 -1.85 9.14
C ARG A 71 -13.44 -2.14 10.61
N LEU A 72 -12.24 -1.81 11.09
CA LEU A 72 -11.90 -1.92 12.51
C LEU A 72 -12.72 -0.99 13.39
N THR A 73 -12.94 0.24 12.93
CA THR A 73 -13.73 1.25 13.64
C THR A 73 -15.20 0.84 13.71
N GLU A 74 -15.74 0.31 12.60
CA GLU A 74 -17.11 -0.19 12.53
C GLU A 74 -17.34 -1.37 13.49
N ILE A 75 -16.43 -2.34 13.53
CA ILE A 75 -16.46 -3.48 14.47
C ILE A 75 -16.45 -2.99 15.93
N LYS A 76 -15.63 -1.98 16.23
CA LYS A 76 -15.52 -1.39 17.58
C LYS A 76 -16.81 -0.68 17.99
N ASN A 77 -17.42 0.09 17.09
CA ASN A 77 -18.69 0.77 17.37
C ASN A 77 -19.84 -0.23 17.61
N ILE A 78 -19.94 -1.29 16.81
CA ILE A 78 -20.94 -2.36 17.00
C ILE A 78 -20.73 -3.06 18.35
N SER A 79 -19.49 -3.22 18.82
CA SER A 79 -19.22 -3.83 20.14
C SER A 79 -19.54 -2.93 21.33
N LYS A 80 -19.63 -1.62 21.16
CA LYS A 80 -19.96 -0.66 22.24
C LYS A 80 -21.46 -0.49 22.46
N ILE A 81 -22.28 -0.83 21.46
CA ILE A 81 -23.74 -0.69 21.49
C ILE A 81 -24.41 -1.92 22.13
N LYS A 82 -23.66 -3.03 22.31
CA LYS A 82 -24.07 -4.21 23.07
C LYS A 82 -23.47 -4.20 24.46
#